data_AF-A0A7X3QHH0-F1
#
_entry.id   AF-A0A7X3QHH0-F1
#
_cell.length_a   1.000
_cell.length_b   1.000
_cell.length_c   1.000
_cell.angle_alpha   90.00
_cell.angle_beta   90.00
_cell.angle_gamma   90.00
#
_symmetry.space_group_name_H-M   'P 1'
#
loop_
_entity.id
_entity.type
_entity.pdbx_description
1 polymer ?
#
loop_
_entity_poly.entity_id
_entity_poly.type
_entity_poly.pdbx_seq_one_letter_code
_entity_poly.pdbx_strand_id
1 'polypeptide(L)' 'MVKENFNPPPLAPAEEQARWDHPEGSNLVVWAKKSVNSPVIAMQIGDGPNCYANPEFRKLLSNALHWVATEDARTWAAS' A
#
# COMPACT_ATOMS: atom_id res chain seq x y z
N MET A 1 -7.80 -19.55 4.36
CA MET A 1 -9.09 -19.56 5.09
C MET A 1 -9.28 -18.17 5.65
N VAL A 2 -10.20 -17.38 5.08
CA VAL A 2 -10.58 -16.09 5.67
C VAL A 2 -11.23 -16.42 7.00
N LYS A 3 -10.64 -16.00 8.13
CA LYS A 3 -11.28 -16.19 9.43
C LYS A 3 -12.63 -15.46 9.39
N GLU A 4 -13.70 -16.13 9.81
CA GLU A 4 -14.94 -15.44 10.21
C GLU A 4 -14.52 -14.32 11.18
N ASN A 5 -15.11 -13.12 11.08
CA ASN A 5 -14.74 -11.85 11.77
C ASN A 5 -14.00 -10.77 10.93
N PHE A 6 -14.38 -10.56 9.66
CA PHE A 6 -13.76 -9.53 8.79
C PHE A 6 -14.19 -8.09 9.11
N ASN A 7 -15.29 -7.86 9.84
CA ASN A 7 -15.81 -6.52 10.05
C ASN A 7 -14.97 -5.78 11.12
N PRO A 8 -14.22 -4.72 10.77
CA PRO A 8 -13.39 -4.02 11.74
C PRO A 8 -14.26 -3.13 12.66
N PRO A 9 -13.87 -2.92 13.93
CA PRO A 9 -14.47 -1.88 14.75
C PRO A 9 -14.38 -0.51 14.05
N PRO A 10 -15.42 0.36 14.11
CA PRO A 10 -16.62 0.25 14.93
C PRO A 10 -17.80 -0.48 14.26
N LEU A 11 -17.60 -1.06 13.07
CA LEU A 11 -18.70 -1.62 12.25
C LEU A 11 -19.21 -2.97 12.73
N ALA A 12 -18.40 -3.70 13.51
CA ALA A 12 -18.73 -4.97 14.13
C ALA A 12 -19.66 -4.78 15.36
N PRO A 13 -20.57 -5.73 15.70
CA PRO A 13 -21.25 -5.76 16.99
C PRO A 13 -20.28 -5.82 18.17
N ALA A 14 -20.68 -5.34 19.35
CA ALA A 14 -19.79 -5.23 20.52
C ALA A 14 -19.13 -6.58 20.92
N GLU A 15 -19.84 -7.70 20.79
CA GLU A 15 -19.31 -9.04 21.04
C GLU A 15 -18.21 -9.43 20.04
N GLU A 16 -18.39 -9.03 18.77
CA GLU A 16 -17.43 -9.24 17.68
C GLU A 16 -16.18 -8.38 17.86
N GLN A 17 -16.37 -7.12 18.29
CA GLN A 17 -15.27 -6.20 18.61
C GLN A 17 -14.42 -6.72 19.78
N ALA A 18 -15.06 -7.24 20.84
CA ALA A 18 -14.37 -7.76 22.02
C ALA A 18 -13.50 -9.00 21.72
N ARG A 19 -13.79 -9.70 20.62
CA ARG A 19 -13.08 -10.91 20.16
C ARG A 19 -12.29 -10.67 18.88
N TRP A 20 -12.21 -9.42 18.40
CA TRP A 20 -11.49 -9.08 17.19
C TRP A 20 -9.98 -9.24 17.41
N ASP A 21 -9.43 -10.26 16.76
CA ASP A 21 -8.01 -10.61 16.79
C ASP A 21 -7.47 -10.55 15.36
N HIS A 22 -6.77 -9.46 15.04
CA HIS A 22 -6.01 -9.38 13.79
C HIS A 22 -4.56 -9.78 14.09
N PRO A 23 -3.96 -10.69 13.31
CA PRO A 23 -2.54 -10.96 13.45
C PRO A 23 -1.75 -9.69 13.16
N GLU A 24 -0.57 -9.55 13.77
CA GLU A 24 0.33 -8.44 13.47
C GLU A 24 0.56 -8.37 11.95
N GLY A 25 0.14 -7.25 11.35
CA GLY A 25 0.27 -7.01 9.93
C GLY A 25 1.68 -6.60 9.54
N SER A 26 2.00 -6.70 8.25
CA SER A 26 3.22 -6.08 7.73
C SER A 26 3.06 -4.57 7.65
N ASN A 27 4.10 -3.82 8.04
CA ASN A 27 4.18 -2.38 7.80
C ASN A 27 4.65 -2.03 6.37
N LEU A 28 4.84 -3.03 5.48
CA LEU A 28 5.18 -2.82 4.08
C LEU A 28 3.95 -2.40 3.27
N VAL A 29 3.77 -1.10 3.11
CA VAL A 29 2.61 -0.51 2.41
C VAL A 29 2.93 0.03 1.02
N VAL A 30 4.22 0.11 0.66
CA VAL A 30 4.73 0.56 -0.64
C VAL A 30 5.96 -0.25 -1.03
N TRP A 31 6.02 -0.76 -2.26
CA TRP A 31 7.18 -1.51 -2.76
C TRP A 31 7.38 -1.35 -4.27
N ALA A 32 8.62 -1.53 -4.72
CA ALA A 32 8.96 -1.68 -6.12
C ALA A 32 8.82 -3.13 -6.58
N LYS A 33 8.33 -3.35 -7.80
CA LYS A 33 8.29 -4.66 -8.44
C LYS A 33 8.61 -4.56 -9.93
N LYS A 34 9.08 -5.67 -10.49
CA LYS A 34 9.14 -5.88 -11.94
C LYS A 34 7.80 -6.44 -12.40
N SER A 35 7.26 -5.90 -13.49
CA SER A 35 6.09 -6.44 -14.17
C SER A 35 6.44 -6.66 -15.64
N VAL A 36 6.92 -7.87 -15.96
CA VAL A 36 7.70 -8.10 -17.18
C VAL A 36 8.88 -7.09 -17.18
N ASN A 37 9.09 -6.35 -18.27
CA ASN A 37 10.16 -5.37 -18.40
C ASN A 37 9.77 -3.96 -17.91
N SER A 38 8.71 -3.85 -17.08
CA SER A 38 8.19 -2.58 -16.59
C SER A 38 8.49 -2.39 -15.09
N PRO A 39 9.14 -1.28 -14.68
CA PRO A 39 9.26 -0.92 -13.27
C PRO A 39 7.91 -0.41 -12.76
N VAL A 40 7.43 -1.00 -11.66
CA VAL A 40 6.16 -0.60 -11.05
C VAL A 40 6.37 -0.33 -9.57
N ILE A 41 5.81 0.77 -9.08
CA ILE A 41 5.63 1.00 -7.64
C ILE A 41 4.18 0.66 -7.29
N ALA A 42 3.99 -0.32 -6.42
CA ALA A 42 2.69 -0.65 -5.86
C ALA A 42 2.53 0.06 -4.51
N MET A 43 1.39 0.74 -4.31
CA MET A 43 1.08 1.52 -3.11
C MET A 43 -0.29 1.11 -2.58
N GLN A 44 -0.38 0.69 -1.33
CA GLN A 44 -1.66 0.39 -0.65
C GLN A 44 -2.31 1.63 -0.02
N ILE A 45 -1.59 2.75 -0.01
CA ILE A 45 -2.02 4.04 0.53
C ILE A 45 -2.61 4.92 -0.58
N GLY A 46 -3.42 5.91 -0.20
CA GLY A 46 -4.03 6.87 -1.14
C GLY A 46 -5.54 6.75 -1.30
N ASP A 47 -6.26 6.27 -0.29
CA ASP A 47 -7.71 6.00 -0.35
C ASP A 47 -8.58 7.26 -0.57
N GLY A 48 -8.06 8.44 -0.23
CA GLY A 48 -8.88 9.64 -0.15
C GLY A 48 -8.11 10.95 -0.06
N PRO A 49 -8.83 12.09 -0.13
CA PRO A 49 -8.25 13.42 -0.28
C PRO A 49 -7.32 13.82 0.87
N ASN A 50 -7.57 13.33 2.09
CA ASN A 50 -6.70 13.58 3.24
C ASN A 50 -5.28 13.04 3.05
N CYS A 51 -5.13 11.91 2.34
CA CYS A 51 -3.82 11.38 2.00
C CYS A 51 -3.06 12.35 1.07
N TYR A 52 -3.74 12.84 0.02
CA TYR A 52 -3.17 13.81 -0.91
C TYR A 52 -2.92 15.19 -0.29
N ALA A 53 -3.60 15.55 0.80
CA ALA A 53 -3.33 16.77 1.57
C ALA A 53 -2.00 16.71 2.34
N ASN A 54 -1.48 15.51 2.65
CA ASN A 54 -0.19 15.33 3.33
C ASN A 54 1.00 15.63 2.38
N PRO A 55 1.88 16.61 2.70
CA PRO A 55 3.03 16.94 1.87
C PRO A 55 4.02 15.77 1.71
N GLU A 56 4.20 14.94 2.74
CA GLU A 56 5.11 13.80 2.69
C GLU A 56 4.59 12.70 1.77
N PHE A 57 3.28 12.48 1.75
CA PHE A 57 2.67 11.56 0.79
C PHE A 57 2.87 12.05 -0.66
N ARG A 58 2.64 13.36 -0.92
CA ARG A 58 2.88 13.93 -2.25
C ARG A 58 4.35 13.82 -2.67
N LYS A 59 5.28 13.99 -1.73
CA LYS A 59 6.72 13.80 -1.97
C LYS A 59 7.03 12.34 -2.31
N LEU A 60 6.50 11.38 -1.56
CA LEU A 60 6.64 9.95 -1.86
C LEU A 60 6.11 9.61 -3.25
N LEU A 61 4.89 10.08 -3.58
CA LEU A 61 4.27 9.88 -4.89
C LEU A 61 5.10 10.49 -6.02
N SER A 62 5.58 11.73 -5.84
CA SER A 62 6.45 12.40 -6.81
C SER A 62 7.75 11.62 -7.03
N ASN A 63 8.40 11.15 -5.96
CA ASN A 63 9.63 10.35 -6.06
C ASN A 63 9.38 9.02 -6.78
N ALA A 64 8.26 8.35 -6.50
CA ALA A 64 7.87 7.11 -7.17
C ALA A 64 7.69 7.32 -8.69
N LEU A 65 6.96 8.39 -9.07
CA LEU A 65 6.74 8.76 -10.47
C LEU A 65 8.04 9.10 -11.20
N HIS A 66 8.92 9.89 -10.58
CA HIS A 66 10.22 10.19 -11.16
C HIS A 66 11.07 8.93 -11.32
N TRP A 67 11.11 8.06 -10.30
CA TRP A 67 11.91 6.85 -10.34
C TRP A 67 11.47 5.90 -11.47
N VAL A 68 10.17 5.60 -11.62
CA VAL A 68 9.69 4.72 -12.70
C VAL A 68 9.96 5.29 -14.10
N ALA A 69 10.13 6.61 -14.21
CA ALA A 69 10.46 7.28 -15.46
C ALA A 69 11.97 7.26 -15.81
N THR A 70 12.84 6.85 -14.87
CA THR A 70 14.30 6.78 -15.11
C THR A 70 14.68 5.63 -16.03
N GLU A 71 15.83 5.76 -16.71
CA GLU A 71 16.42 4.67 -17.49
C GLU A 71 16.93 3.54 -16.60
N ASP A 72 17.46 3.88 -15.43
CA ASP A 72 17.93 2.91 -14.44
C ASP A 72 16.79 1.99 -13.98
N ALA A 73 15.60 2.54 -13.72
CA ALA A 73 14.45 1.73 -13.35
C ALA A 73 13.99 0.81 -14.49
N ARG A 74 14.00 1.29 -15.74
CA ARG A 74 13.69 0.47 -16.93
C ARG A 74 14.70 -0.65 -17.12
N THR A 75 15.98 -0.33 -17.00
CA THR A 75 17.09 -1.29 -17.11
C THR A 75 17.02 -2.32 -15.99
N TRP A 76 16.77 -1.89 -14.76
CA TRP A 76 16.52 -2.80 -13.63
C TRP A 76 15.35 -3.74 -13.92
N ALA A 77 14.23 -3.23 -14.44
CA ALA A 77 13.06 -4.05 -14.72
C ALA A 77 13.26 -5.05 -15.88
N ALA A 78 14.09 -4.71 -16.86
CA ALA A 78 14.45 -5.58 -17.98
C ALA A 78 15.55 -6.61 -17.65
N SER A 79 16.12 -6.55 -16.43
CA SER A 79 17.18 -7.44 -15.95
C SER A 79 16.67 -8.76 -15.36
#